data_AF-A0A7J2VAW5-F1
#
_entry.id   AF-A0A7J2VAW5-F1
#
_cell.length_a   1.000
_cell.length_b   1.000
_cell.length_c   1.000
_cell.angle_alpha   90.00
_cell.angle_beta   90.00
_cell.angle_gamma   90.00
#
_symmetry.space_group_name_H-M   'P 1'
#
loop_
_entity.id
_entity.type
_entity.pdbx_description
1 polymer ?
#
loop_
_entity_poly.entity_id
_entity_poly.type
_entity_poly.pdbx_seq_one_letter_code
_entity_poly.pdbx_strand_id
1 'polypeptide(L)'
;MPMLKILYASDFHGSTIVFRKFINAGLMYKADVLIYGGDISGKALVPIVESDAGTYVFEVMGRRYEVKPSEINTHLERIENIGYYPLIVKREERSRLEDNAYLSTVFKESMKDRLRKWIEFAKNKLKNTSIKLYLQLGNDDDQELESVLREAEDGKVV
;
A
#
# COMPACT_ATOMS: atom_id res chain seq x y z
N MET A 1 26.62 -14.27 -24.00
CA MET A 1 26.08 -13.01 -23.43
C MET A 1 25.17 -13.38 -22.27
N PRO A 2 25.26 -12.73 -21.10
CA PRO A 2 24.28 -12.95 -20.05
C PRO A 2 22.89 -12.54 -20.54
N MET A 3 21.88 -13.35 -20.23
CA MET A 3 20.48 -13.11 -20.60
C MET A 3 19.84 -12.20 -19.57
N LEU A 4 19.30 -11.05 -19.99
CA LEU A 4 18.56 -10.14 -19.13
C LEU A 4 17.27 -10.81 -18.64
N LYS A 5 17.04 -10.84 -17.32
CA LYS A 5 15.83 -11.36 -16.70
C LYS A 5 14.98 -10.24 -16.14
N ILE A 6 13.79 -10.07 -16.72
CA ILE A 6 12.81 -9.09 -16.28
C ILE A 6 11.65 -9.83 -15.61
N LEU A 7 11.31 -9.43 -14.39
CA LEU A 7 10.04 -9.80 -13.78
C LEU A 7 9.11 -8.60 -13.83
N TYR A 8 8.05 -8.73 -14.62
CA TYR A 8 7.03 -7.71 -14.82
C TYR A 8 5.73 -8.12 -14.13
N ALA A 9 5.05 -7.17 -13.50
CA ALA A 9 3.69 -7.32 -13.03
C ALA A 9 2.98 -5.95 -12.97
N SER A 10 1.66 -5.95 -12.85
CA SER A 10 0.81 -4.75 -12.79
C SER A 10 -0.45 -5.09 -11.97
N ASP A 11 -1.29 -4.09 -11.69
CA ASP A 11 -2.66 -4.28 -11.17
C ASP A 11 -2.70 -4.94 -9.78
N PHE A 12 -1.76 -4.60 -8.88
CA PHE A 12 -1.86 -5.11 -7.50
C PHE A 12 -2.95 -4.40 -6.71
N HIS A 13 -3.46 -3.27 -7.19
CA HIS A 13 -4.54 -2.50 -6.59
C HIS A 13 -4.36 -2.33 -5.07
N GLY A 14 -3.19 -1.82 -4.66
CA GLY A 14 -2.88 -1.52 -3.28
C GLY A 14 -2.61 -2.72 -2.37
N SER A 15 -2.54 -3.96 -2.87
CA SER A 15 -2.30 -5.16 -2.05
C SER A 15 -0.87 -5.27 -1.53
N THR A 16 -0.68 -5.02 -0.22
CA THR A 16 0.65 -5.04 0.40
C THR A 16 1.32 -6.42 0.31
N ILE A 17 0.57 -7.51 0.50
CA ILE A 17 1.12 -8.86 0.42
C ILE A 17 1.59 -9.20 -1.00
N VAL A 18 0.86 -8.78 -2.04
CA VAL A 18 1.24 -9.05 -3.43
C VAL A 18 2.50 -8.29 -3.78
N PHE A 19 2.59 -7.01 -3.40
CA PHE A 19 3.81 -6.21 -3.58
C PHE A 19 5.03 -6.86 -2.91
N ARG A 20 4.90 -7.29 -1.64
CA ARG A 20 6.00 -7.96 -0.92
C ARG A 20 6.41 -9.27 -1.58
N LYS A 21 5.45 -10.06 -2.09
CA LYS A 21 5.71 -11.29 -2.84
C LYS A 21 6.45 -11.00 -4.16
N PHE A 22 6.06 -9.95 -4.87
CA PHE A 22 6.73 -9.52 -6.11
C PHE A 22 8.20 -9.18 -5.88
N ILE A 23 8.52 -8.39 -4.85
CA ILE A 23 9.91 -8.07 -4.49
C ILE A 23 10.70 -9.35 -4.13
N ASN A 24 10.12 -10.24 -3.32
CA ASN A 24 10.77 -11.50 -2.96
C ASN A 24 10.94 -12.45 -4.16
N ALA A 25 10.01 -12.45 -5.11
CA ALA A 25 10.11 -13.23 -6.34
C ALA A 25 11.31 -12.76 -7.19
N GLY A 26 11.56 -11.45 -7.26
CA GLY A 26 12.77 -10.91 -7.89
C GLY A 26 14.07 -11.51 -7.35
N LEU A 27 14.16 -11.60 -6.02
CA LEU A 27 15.30 -12.23 -5.35
C LEU A 27 15.38 -13.73 -5.66
N MET A 28 14.26 -14.44 -5.58
CA MET A 28 14.19 -15.89 -5.80
C MET A 28 14.60 -16.27 -7.24
N TYR A 29 14.07 -15.55 -8.23
CA TYR A 29 14.37 -15.80 -9.64
C TYR A 29 15.70 -15.21 -10.10
N LYS A 30 16.36 -14.43 -9.22
CA LYS A 30 17.58 -13.67 -9.54
C LYS A 30 17.35 -12.82 -10.79
N ALA A 31 16.25 -12.07 -10.78
CA ALA A 31 15.94 -11.10 -11.83
C ALA A 31 16.99 -10.00 -11.83
N ASP A 32 17.24 -9.39 -12.98
CA ASP A 32 18.07 -8.19 -13.09
C ASP A 32 17.21 -6.94 -12.87
N VAL A 33 15.95 -7.01 -13.32
CA VAL A 33 15.00 -5.90 -13.29
C VAL A 33 13.63 -6.37 -12.83
N LEU A 34 13.04 -5.61 -11.92
CA LEU A 34 11.63 -5.66 -11.54
C LEU A 34 10.91 -4.48 -12.16
N ILE A 35 9.75 -4.72 -12.77
CA ILE A 35 8.88 -3.66 -13.28
C ILE A 35 7.49 -3.84 -12.69
N TYR A 36 7.03 -2.83 -11.95
CA TYR A 36 5.63 -2.71 -11.57
C TYR A 36 4.96 -1.68 -12.50
N GLY A 37 4.17 -2.19 -13.44
CA GLY A 37 3.71 -1.45 -14.62
C GLY A 37 2.52 -0.50 -14.44
N GLY A 38 1.94 -0.38 -13.23
CA GLY A 38 0.80 0.50 -13.00
C GLY A 38 -0.26 -0.06 -12.06
N ASP A 39 -1.30 0.75 -11.86
CA ASP A 39 -2.47 0.48 -11.02
C ASP A 39 -2.06 0.07 -9.60
N ILE A 40 -1.26 0.96 -9.01
CA ILE A 40 -0.65 0.81 -7.69
C ILE A 40 -1.67 1.01 -6.57
N SER A 41 -2.63 1.91 -6.77
CA SER A 41 -3.56 2.40 -5.76
C SER A 41 -4.59 1.36 -5.37
N GLY A 42 -4.88 1.33 -4.08
CA GLY A 42 -5.95 0.53 -3.49
C GLY A 42 -7.33 1.11 -3.76
N LYS A 43 -8.36 0.30 -3.47
CA LYS A 43 -9.73 0.60 -3.93
C LYS A 43 -10.56 1.44 -2.97
N ALA A 44 -10.34 1.30 -1.66
CA ALA A 44 -11.22 1.90 -0.67
C ALA A 44 -10.52 2.18 0.67
N LEU A 45 -10.99 3.22 1.37
CA LEU A 45 -10.73 3.43 2.79
C LEU A 45 -11.66 2.55 3.63
N VAL A 46 -11.12 2.00 4.72
CA VAL A 46 -11.89 1.30 5.76
C VAL A 46 -11.69 2.06 7.07
N PRO A 47 -12.69 2.86 7.49
CA PRO A 47 -12.70 3.49 8.80
C PRO A 47 -12.73 2.47 9.92
N ILE A 48 -11.85 2.64 10.89
CA ILE A 48 -11.72 1.82 12.10
C ILE A 48 -11.92 2.76 13.28
N VAL A 49 -13.12 2.74 13.84
CA VAL A 49 -13.56 3.72 14.82
C VAL A 49 -13.42 3.16 16.23
N GLU A 50 -12.82 3.94 17.14
CA GLU A 50 -12.79 3.63 18.56
C GLU A 50 -14.19 3.71 19.19
N SER A 51 -14.58 2.69 19.95
CA SER A 51 -15.84 2.65 20.70
C SER A 51 -15.69 3.18 22.12
N ASP A 52 -16.82 3.48 22.75
CA ASP A 52 -16.93 3.86 24.16
C ASP A 52 -16.35 2.80 25.12
N ALA A 53 -16.34 1.53 24.69
CA ALA A 53 -15.81 0.40 25.46
C ALA A 53 -14.30 0.19 25.26
N GLY A 54 -13.63 1.04 24.47
CA GLY A 54 -12.21 0.91 24.13
C GLY A 54 -11.91 -0.21 23.11
N THR A 55 -12.92 -0.65 22.36
CA THR A 55 -12.79 -1.59 21.23
C THR A 55 -12.70 -0.83 19.91
N TYR A 56 -12.26 -1.49 18.84
CA TYR A 56 -12.28 -0.94 17.49
C TYR A 56 -13.42 -1.57 16.68
N VAL A 57 -14.23 -0.73 16.04
CA VAL A 57 -15.38 -1.14 15.23
C VAL A 57 -15.16 -0.73 13.78
N PHE A 58 -15.37 -1.66 12.86
CA PHE A 58 -15.26 -1.41 11.41
C PHE A 58 -16.07 -2.40 10.61
N GLU A 59 -16.31 -2.08 9.34
CA GLU A 59 -16.92 -2.98 8.38
C GLU A 59 -15.97 -3.19 7.21
N VAL A 60 -15.76 -4.44 6.81
CA VAL A 60 -14.99 -4.77 5.62
C VAL A 60 -15.66 -5.92 4.88
N MET A 61 -15.85 -5.75 3.58
CA MET A 61 -16.52 -6.73 2.70
C MET A 61 -17.90 -7.18 3.23
N GLY A 62 -18.71 -6.23 3.72
CA GLY A 62 -20.07 -6.49 4.23
C GLY A 62 -20.11 -7.22 5.58
N ARG A 63 -18.98 -7.36 6.27
CA ARG A 63 -18.91 -7.94 7.62
C ARG A 63 -18.47 -6.89 8.62
N ARG A 64 -19.27 -6.73 9.67
CA ARG A 64 -18.95 -5.88 10.81
C ARG A 64 -18.07 -6.63 11.80
N TYR A 65 -17.05 -5.95 12.29
CA TYR A 65 -16.11 -6.42 13.28
C TYR A 65 -16.13 -5.49 14.49
N GLU A 66 -15.92 -6.08 15.67
CA GLU A 66 -15.61 -5.37 16.89
C GLU A 66 -14.48 -6.14 17.58
N VAL A 67 -13.33 -5.50 17.77
CA VAL A 67 -12.10 -6.18 18.20
C VAL A 67 -11.40 -5.42 19.32
N LYS A 68 -10.63 -6.14 20.13
CA LYS A 68 -9.83 -5.53 21.18
C LYS A 68 -8.58 -4.84 20.60
N PRO A 69 -7.98 -3.87 21.30
CA PRO A 69 -6.73 -3.24 20.86
C PRO A 69 -5.58 -4.23 20.62
N SER A 70 -5.54 -5.36 21.34
CA SER A 70 -4.54 -6.41 21.14
C SER A 70 -4.65 -7.13 19.79
N GLU A 71 -5.80 -7.06 19.13
CA GLU A 71 -6.10 -7.81 17.89
C GLU A 71 -6.04 -6.90 16.66
N ILE A 72 -5.99 -5.57 16.84
CA ILE A 72 -6.19 -4.61 15.76
C ILE A 72 -5.16 -4.75 14.65
N ASN A 73 -3.88 -4.94 14.99
CA ASN A 73 -2.79 -5.01 14.01
C ASN A 73 -3.00 -6.12 12.97
N THR A 74 -3.52 -7.28 13.41
CA THR A 74 -3.84 -8.39 12.50
C THR A 74 -4.94 -8.02 11.51
N HIS A 75 -5.91 -7.20 11.93
CA HIS A 75 -6.97 -6.72 11.06
C HIS A 75 -6.50 -5.62 10.11
N LEU A 76 -5.65 -4.68 10.58
CA LEU A 76 -5.00 -3.69 9.72
C LEU A 76 -4.24 -4.37 8.59
N GLU A 77 -3.41 -5.37 8.91
CA GLU A 77 -2.64 -6.11 7.92
C GLU A 77 -3.55 -6.84 6.92
N ARG A 78 -4.65 -7.45 7.38
CA ARG A 78 -5.62 -8.10 6.49
C ARG A 78 -6.27 -7.10 5.52
N ILE A 79 -6.64 -5.91 6.00
CA ILE A 79 -7.24 -4.85 5.18
C ILE A 79 -6.24 -4.37 4.13
N GLU A 80 -4.98 -4.14 4.51
CA GLU A 80 -3.93 -3.78 3.55
C GLU A 80 -3.66 -4.88 2.52
N ASN A 81 -3.72 -6.15 2.93
CA ASN A 81 -3.47 -7.29 2.06
C ASN A 81 -4.55 -7.48 0.99
N ILE A 82 -5.79 -7.08 1.25
CA ILE A 82 -6.86 -7.08 0.24
C ILE A 82 -6.89 -5.79 -0.61
N GLY A 83 -5.93 -4.88 -0.41
CA GLY A 83 -5.80 -3.65 -1.20
C GLY A 83 -6.61 -2.47 -0.68
N TYR A 84 -7.11 -2.52 0.56
CA TYR A 84 -7.86 -1.43 1.19
C TYR A 84 -6.97 -0.64 2.15
N TYR A 85 -7.34 0.59 2.47
CA TYR A 85 -6.60 1.49 3.35
C TYR A 85 -7.28 1.55 4.71
N PRO A 86 -6.72 0.88 5.74
CA PRO A 86 -7.28 1.03 7.08
C PRO A 86 -6.98 2.43 7.61
N LEU A 87 -8.00 3.10 8.14
CA LEU A 87 -7.90 4.41 8.76
C LEU A 87 -8.38 4.31 10.20
N ILE A 88 -7.47 4.42 11.17
CA ILE A 88 -7.87 4.52 12.58
C ILE A 88 -8.43 5.92 12.82
N VAL A 89 -9.67 5.98 13.30
CA VAL A 89 -10.40 7.22 13.54
C VAL A 89 -10.78 7.28 14.99
N LYS A 90 -10.36 8.36 15.66
CA LYS A 90 -10.79 8.65 17.02
C LYS A 90 -12.29 8.90 17.04
N ARG A 91 -12.93 8.53 18.15
CA ARG A 91 -14.38 8.66 18.31
C ARG A 91 -14.90 10.06 17.96
N GLU A 92 -14.20 11.11 18.39
CA GLU A 92 -14.62 12.50 18.22
C GLU A 92 -14.50 12.98 16.77
N GLU A 93 -13.68 12.30 15.97
CA GLU A 93 -13.41 12.66 14.58
C GLU A 93 -14.29 11.89 13.59
N ARG A 94 -15.14 10.98 14.09
CA ARG A 94 -16.02 10.15 13.25
C ARG A 94 -16.89 10.97 12.30
N SER A 95 -17.45 12.08 12.76
CA SER A 95 -18.32 12.95 11.95
C SER A 95 -17.57 13.59 10.77
N ARG A 96 -16.24 13.72 10.83
CA ARG A 96 -15.43 14.24 9.71
C ARG A 96 -15.43 13.29 8.53
N LEU A 97 -15.70 11.99 8.74
CA LEU A 97 -15.82 11.03 7.65
C LEU A 97 -17.07 11.24 6.79
N GLU A 98 -18.00 12.11 7.20
CA GLU A 98 -19.15 12.50 6.37
C GLU A 98 -18.79 13.63 5.39
N ASP A 99 -17.64 14.29 5.59
CA ASP A 99 -17.12 15.31 4.69
C ASP A 99 -16.33 14.67 3.54
N ASN A 100 -16.88 14.77 2.33
CA ASN A 100 -16.26 14.23 1.12
C ASN A 100 -14.89 14.85 0.82
N ALA A 101 -14.67 16.13 1.13
CA ALA A 101 -13.38 16.78 0.91
C ALA A 101 -12.33 16.19 1.84
N TYR A 102 -12.68 16.03 3.12
CA TYR A 102 -11.81 15.38 4.11
C TYR A 102 -11.49 13.93 3.72
N LEU A 103 -12.50 13.14 3.33
CA LEU A 103 -12.29 11.77 2.87
C LEU A 103 -11.34 11.69 1.67
N SER A 104 -11.51 12.57 0.68
CA SER A 104 -10.63 12.61 -0.49
C SER A 104 -9.19 12.91 -0.09
N THR A 105 -8.96 13.90 0.79
CA THR A 105 -7.63 14.22 1.31
C THR A 105 -7.01 13.03 2.04
N VAL A 106 -7.75 12.40 2.97
CA VAL A 106 -7.24 11.26 3.73
C VAL A 106 -6.95 10.06 2.83
N PHE A 107 -7.74 9.86 1.79
CA PHE A 107 -7.54 8.77 0.85
C PHE A 107 -6.21 8.96 0.08
N LYS A 108 -5.98 10.16 -0.46
CA LYS A 108 -4.73 10.52 -1.14
C LYS A 108 -3.52 10.35 -0.24
N GLU A 109 -3.58 10.85 1.00
CA GLU A 109 -2.48 10.67 1.95
C GLU A 109 -2.24 9.19 2.29
N SER A 110 -3.31 8.40 2.42
CA SER A 110 -3.19 6.96 2.63
C SER A 110 -2.50 6.24 1.46
N MET A 111 -2.78 6.67 0.21
CA MET A 111 -2.09 6.15 -0.98
C MET A 111 -0.59 6.50 -0.94
N LYS A 112 -0.26 7.77 -0.69
CA LYS A 112 1.13 8.24 -0.59
C LYS A 112 1.90 7.49 0.49
N ASP A 113 1.33 7.36 1.68
CA ASP A 113 1.98 6.67 2.79
C ASP A 113 2.21 5.19 2.52
N ARG A 114 1.25 4.51 1.87
CA ARG A 114 1.45 3.13 1.42
C ARG A 114 2.61 3.03 0.43
N LEU A 115 2.64 3.90 -0.58
CA LEU A 115 3.67 3.89 -1.60
C LEU A 115 5.06 4.15 -0.98
N ARG A 116 5.19 5.11 -0.06
CA ARG A 116 6.43 5.36 0.70
C ARG A 116 6.90 4.11 1.45
N LYS A 117 6.00 3.46 2.21
CA LYS A 117 6.30 2.22 2.96
C LYS A 117 6.74 1.09 2.03
N TRP A 118 6.10 0.95 0.88
CA TRP A 118 6.45 -0.05 -0.13
C TRP A 118 7.82 0.20 -0.74
N ILE A 119 8.12 1.45 -1.10
CA ILE A 119 9.43 1.82 -1.63
C ILE A 119 10.53 1.58 -0.59
N GLU A 120 10.31 1.99 0.66
CA GLU A 120 11.25 1.73 1.76
C GLU A 120 11.49 0.21 1.94
N PHE A 121 10.42 -0.59 1.93
CA PHE A 121 10.52 -2.04 1.99
C PHE A 121 11.34 -2.61 0.83
N ALA A 122 11.09 -2.16 -0.39
CA ALA A 122 11.81 -2.61 -1.58
C ALA A 122 13.29 -2.22 -1.53
N LYS A 123 13.62 -0.97 -1.20
CA LYS A 123 15.00 -0.51 -1.01
C LYS A 123 15.73 -1.37 0.01
N ASN A 124 15.12 -1.60 1.16
CA ASN A 124 15.70 -2.43 2.22
C ASN A 124 15.93 -3.88 1.79
N LYS A 125 15.04 -4.47 1.00
CA LYS A 125 15.18 -5.83 0.48
C LYS A 125 16.21 -5.96 -0.63
N LEU A 126 16.35 -4.94 -1.48
CA LEU A 126 17.19 -4.98 -2.68
C LEU A 126 18.58 -4.36 -2.48
N LYS A 127 18.85 -3.70 -1.34
CA LYS A 127 20.09 -2.92 -1.10
C LYS A 127 21.41 -3.64 -1.40
N ASN A 128 21.48 -4.94 -1.14
CA ASN A 128 22.71 -5.74 -1.33
C ASN A 128 22.71 -6.55 -2.65
N THR A 129 21.86 -6.19 -3.60
CA THR A 129 21.74 -6.88 -4.89
C THR A 129 22.10 -5.94 -6.04
N SER A 130 22.16 -6.43 -7.28
CA SER A 130 22.21 -5.59 -8.49
C SER A 130 20.82 -5.24 -9.03
N ILE A 131 19.75 -5.81 -8.48
CA ILE A 131 18.37 -5.68 -8.98
C ILE A 131 17.95 -4.22 -8.93
N LYS A 132 17.28 -3.76 -10.00
CA LYS A 132 16.59 -2.47 -10.06
C LYS A 132 15.08 -2.69 -10.07
N LEU A 133 14.34 -1.82 -9.38
CA LEU A 133 12.88 -1.78 -9.39
C LEU A 133 12.42 -0.55 -10.14
N TYR A 134 11.62 -0.74 -11.17
CA TYR A 134 10.93 0.31 -11.91
C TYR A 134 9.48 0.37 -11.46
N LEU A 135 9.00 1.54 -11.10
CA LEU A 135 7.62 1.80 -10.71
C LEU A 135 6.99 2.80 -11.67
N GLN A 136 5.77 2.51 -12.12
CA GLN A 136 4.99 3.44 -12.93
C GLN A 136 3.58 3.56 -12.36
N LEU A 137 2.97 4.74 -12.50
CA LEU A 137 1.55 4.91 -12.29
C LEU A 137 0.74 4.37 -13.49
N GLY A 138 -0.43 3.82 -13.19
CA GLY A 138 -1.45 3.44 -14.17
C GLY A 138 -2.56 4.49 -14.29
N ASN A 139 -3.65 4.13 -14.96
CA ASN A 139 -4.80 5.02 -15.16
C ASN A 139 -5.65 5.22 -13.91
N ASP A 140 -5.64 4.26 -12.98
CA ASP A 140 -6.42 4.33 -11.74
C ASP A 140 -5.67 5.05 -10.60
N ASP A 141 -4.42 5.45 -10.85
CA ASP A 141 -3.56 6.09 -9.86
C ASP A 141 -3.74 7.62 -9.83
N ASP A 142 -3.78 8.18 -8.62
CA ASP A 142 -3.81 9.63 -8.43
C ASP A 142 -2.46 10.24 -8.87
N GLN A 143 -2.52 11.33 -9.64
CA GLN A 143 -1.33 12.04 -10.15
C GLN A 143 -0.41 12.53 -9.03
N GLU A 144 -0.95 12.80 -7.83
CA GLU A 144 -0.13 13.22 -6.68
C GLU A 144 0.84 12.13 -6.21
N LEU A 145 0.67 10.87 -6.62
CA LEU A 145 1.66 9.81 -6.35
C LEU A 145 2.95 9.98 -7.15
N GLU A 146 2.93 10.75 -8.23
CA GLU A 146 4.11 11.00 -9.06
C GLU A 146 5.20 11.72 -8.25
N SER A 147 4.81 12.65 -7.37
CA SER A 147 5.79 13.33 -6.50
C SER A 147 6.49 12.35 -5.56
N VAL A 148 5.75 11.37 -5.02
CA VAL A 148 6.31 10.34 -4.14
C VAL A 148 7.31 9.45 -4.89
N LEU A 149 7.00 9.06 -6.13
CA LEU A 149 7.92 8.30 -6.97
C LEU A 149 9.20 9.11 -7.25
N ARG A 150 9.05 10.36 -7.69
CA ARG A 150 10.18 11.26 -8.00
C ARG A 150 11.07 11.54 -6.79
N GLU A 151 10.48 11.78 -5.62
CA GLU A 151 11.22 12.00 -4.36
C GLU A 151 12.01 10.76 -3.95
N ALA A 152 11.52 9.58 -4.30
CA ALA A 152 12.13 8.31 -3.90
C ALA A 152 13.07 7.71 -4.96
N GLU A 153 13.17 8.32 -6.14
CA GLU A 153 14.03 7.85 -7.23
C GLU A 153 15.51 7.83 -6.79
N ASP A 154 16.20 6.72 -7.03
CA ASP A 154 17.64 6.56 -6.81
C ASP A 154 18.23 5.49 -7.74
N GLY A 155 19.46 5.02 -7.47
CA GLY A 155 20.09 3.98 -8.28
C GLY A 155 19.41 2.59 -8.21
N LYS A 156 18.45 2.40 -7.30
CA LYS A 156 17.74 1.14 -7.03
C LYS A 156 16.27 1.18 -7.40
N VAL A 157 15.56 2.24 -7.00
CA VAL A 157 14.16 2.46 -7.33
C VAL A 157 14.10 3.56 -8.36
N VAL A 158 13.52 3.24 -9.51
CA VAL A 158 13.44 4.08 -10.70
C VAL A 158 11.99 4.28 -11.09
#